data_AF-A0A3A9VML5-F1
#
_entry.id   AF-A0A3A9VML5-F1
#
_cell.length_a   1.000
_cell.length_b   1.000
_cell.length_c   1.000
_cell.angle_alpha   90.00
_cell.angle_beta   90.00
_cell.angle_gamma   90.00
#
_symmetry.space_group_name_H-M   'P 1'
#
loop_
_entity.id
_entity.type
_entity.pdbx_description
1 polymer ?
#
loop_
_entity_poly.entity_id
_entity_poly.type
_entity_poly.pdbx_seq_one_letter_code
_entity_poly.pdbx_strand_id
1 'polypeptide(L)'
;MSEEFTIKNRKREFDKIFKEIIVPFFKTVNFKRHTKTSKRLFKNLGHELSVFIIFEYKTFGYGFYDTTIVYYDSDIGDVYNDQYLVMAKIKIQTIEGCNAEELNSSADSWLKHVKSEVIPFIENHSTHKAILASNEFYISKARENEIIEILKKKSMKDK
;
A
#
# COMPACT_ATOMS: atom_id res chain seq x y z
N MET A 1 34.84 15.40 1.03
CA MET A 1 34.14 14.49 0.09
C MET A 1 32.96 13.92 0.82
N SER A 2 31.73 14.22 0.37
CA SER A 2 30.53 13.63 0.97
C SER A 2 30.53 12.13 0.67
N GLU A 3 30.37 11.29 1.69
CA GLU A 3 30.15 9.86 1.47
C GLU A 3 28.99 9.66 0.50
N GLU A 4 29.21 8.87 -0.55
CA GLU A 4 28.17 8.53 -1.50
C GLU A 4 27.06 7.75 -0.78
N PHE A 5 25.80 8.21 -0.89
CA PHE A 5 24.67 7.54 -0.24
C PHE A 5 24.30 6.26 -1.01
N THR A 6 25.06 5.21 -0.72
CA THR A 6 24.93 3.90 -1.37
C THR A 6 23.54 3.29 -1.20
N ILE A 7 23.18 2.35 -2.08
CA ILE A 7 21.93 1.56 -1.99
C ILE A 7 21.79 0.90 -0.61
N LYS A 8 22.89 0.39 -0.05
CA LYS A 8 22.92 -0.24 1.28
C LYS A 8 22.56 0.77 2.37
N ASN A 9 23.14 1.97 2.33
CA ASN A 9 22.87 3.03 3.29
C ASN A 9 21.42 3.52 3.18
N ARG A 10 20.91 3.70 1.95
CA ARG A 10 19.52 4.08 1.69
C ARG A 10 18.52 3.04 2.20
N LYS A 11 18.77 1.76 1.94
CA LYS A 11 17.92 0.67 2.46
C LYS A 11 17.92 0.65 3.99
N ARG A 12 19.08 0.79 4.62
CA ARG A 12 19.22 0.84 6.08
C ARG A 12 18.47 2.03 6.68
N GLU A 13 18.58 3.20 6.07
CA GLU A 13 17.93 4.40 6.58
C GLU A 13 16.41 4.33 6.40
N PHE A 14 15.94 3.87 5.23
CA PHE A 14 14.52 3.60 5.04
C PHE A 14 13.98 2.57 6.04
N ASP A 15 14.75 1.53 6.38
CA ASP A 15 14.32 0.54 7.37
C ASP A 15 14.08 1.16 8.76
N LYS A 16 14.84 2.19 9.14
CA LYS A 16 14.60 2.96 10.36
C LYS A 16 13.33 3.79 10.24
N ILE A 17 13.23 4.61 9.20
CA ILE A 17 12.03 5.42 8.89
C ILE A 17 10.77 4.55 8.90
N PHE A 18 10.83 3.38 8.25
CA PHE A 18 9.71 2.47 8.18
C PHE A 18 9.28 1.97 9.57
N LYS A 19 10.23 1.57 10.41
CA LYS A 19 9.94 1.00 11.74
C LYS A 19 9.56 2.05 12.78
N GLU A 20 10.21 3.21 12.75
CA GLU A 20 10.15 4.22 13.81
C GLU A 20 9.14 5.31 13.49
N ILE A 21 8.81 5.53 12.21
CA ILE A 21 7.94 6.63 11.77
C ILE A 21 6.69 6.08 11.07
N ILE A 22 6.86 5.35 9.95
CA ILE A 22 5.74 4.89 9.11
C ILE A 22 4.85 3.90 9.87
N VAL A 23 5.42 2.84 10.47
CA VAL A 23 4.65 1.83 11.20
C VAL A 23 3.86 2.45 12.38
N PRO A 24 4.46 3.28 13.26
CA PRO A 24 3.71 3.96 14.32
C PRO A 24 2.59 4.86 13.81
N PHE A 25 2.82 5.62 12.73
CA PHE A 25 1.76 6.42 12.11
C PHE A 25 0.56 5.55 11.70
N PHE A 26 0.82 4.46 10.99
CA PHE A 26 -0.25 3.57 10.50
C PHE A 26 -0.96 2.77 11.60
N LYS A 27 -0.29 2.51 12.73
CA LYS A 27 -0.97 1.93 13.90
C LYS A 27 -2.13 2.80 14.41
N THR A 28 -2.03 4.13 14.27
CA THR A 28 -3.10 5.06 14.71
C THR A 28 -4.40 4.90 13.90
N VAL A 29 -4.31 4.31 12.70
CA VAL A 29 -5.45 4.08 11.79
C VAL A 29 -5.74 2.59 11.57
N ASN A 30 -5.39 1.77 12.57
CA ASN A 30 -5.64 0.32 12.63
C ASN A 30 -4.93 -0.52 11.56
N PHE A 31 -3.86 0.00 10.97
CA PHE A 31 -2.95 -0.82 10.18
C PHE A 31 -1.93 -1.50 11.09
N LYS A 32 -1.53 -2.70 10.68
CA LYS A 32 -0.46 -3.46 11.31
C LYS A 32 0.53 -3.93 10.26
N ARG A 33 1.77 -4.12 10.66
CA ARG A 33 2.77 -4.73 9.80
C ARG A 33 2.39 -6.18 9.52
N HIS A 34 2.41 -6.60 8.25
CA HIS A 34 1.98 -7.95 7.88
C HIS A 34 2.90 -9.03 8.48
N THR A 35 4.22 -8.87 8.33
CA THR A 35 5.23 -9.70 9.00
C THR A 35 6.36 -8.86 9.59
N LYS A 36 7.15 -9.42 10.51
CA LYS A 36 8.29 -8.74 11.16
C LYS A 36 9.36 -8.20 10.20
N THR A 37 9.45 -8.73 8.99
CA THR A 37 10.49 -8.37 8.00
C THR A 37 9.91 -7.68 6.76
N SER A 38 8.63 -7.87 6.44
CA SER A 38 7.99 -7.23 5.29
C SER A 38 7.92 -5.71 5.39
N LYS A 39 7.99 -5.03 4.24
CA LYS A 39 7.62 -3.61 4.10
C LYS A 39 6.19 -3.52 3.58
N ARG A 40 5.28 -4.21 4.27
CA ARG A 40 3.88 -4.33 3.92
C ARG A 40 3.04 -4.00 5.15
N LEU A 41 2.10 -3.09 4.98
CA LEU A 41 1.12 -2.72 5.99
C LEU A 41 -0.21 -3.32 5.60
N PHE A 42 -0.96 -3.82 6.57
CA PHE A 42 -2.21 -4.54 6.40
C PHE A 42 -3.28 -3.97 7.30
N LYS A 43 -4.50 -3.85 6.78
CA LYS A 43 -5.71 -3.59 7.55
C LYS A 43 -6.80 -4.56 7.09
N ASN A 44 -7.43 -5.21 8.07
CA ASN A 44 -8.65 -5.99 7.83
C ASN A 44 -9.82 -5.00 7.75
N LEU A 45 -10.60 -5.07 6.68
CA LEU A 45 -11.76 -4.21 6.46
C LEU A 45 -13.08 -4.92 6.85
N GLY A 46 -13.02 -6.22 7.18
CA GLY A 46 -14.18 -7.05 7.45
C GLY A 46 -14.69 -7.74 6.20
N HIS A 47 -15.68 -8.63 6.35
CA HIS A 47 -16.35 -9.32 5.23
C HIS A 47 -15.38 -9.97 4.23
N GLU A 48 -14.31 -10.59 4.72
CA GLU A 48 -13.27 -11.23 3.90
C GLU A 48 -12.40 -10.26 3.06
N LEU A 49 -12.67 -8.95 3.16
CA LEU A 49 -11.92 -7.90 2.50
C LEU A 49 -10.76 -7.41 3.38
N SER A 50 -9.61 -7.23 2.74
CA SER A 50 -8.47 -6.57 3.37
C SER A 50 -7.72 -5.71 2.39
N VAL A 51 -6.96 -4.76 2.94
CA VAL A 51 -6.13 -3.83 2.15
C VAL A 51 -4.69 -3.89 2.62
N PHE A 52 -3.78 -3.85 1.65
CA PHE A 52 -2.36 -3.76 1.86
C PHE A 52 -1.77 -2.52 1.22
N ILE A 53 -0.81 -1.91 1.93
CA ILE A 53 0.09 -0.89 1.40
C ILE A 53 1.47 -1.54 1.32
N ILE A 54 1.99 -1.69 0.10
CA ILE A 54 3.22 -2.41 -0.20
C ILE A 54 4.29 -1.41 -0.63
N PHE A 55 5.45 -1.48 0.01
CA PHE A 55 6.60 -0.63 -0.34
C PHE A 55 7.64 -1.46 -1.08
N GLU A 56 7.94 -1.06 -2.30
CA GLU A 56 8.89 -1.75 -3.18
C GLU A 56 10.09 -0.86 -3.48
N TYR A 57 11.30 -1.38 -3.28
CA TYR A 57 12.49 -0.65 -3.66
C TYR A 57 12.74 -0.81 -5.17
N LYS A 58 12.75 0.30 -5.90
CA LYS A 58 13.13 0.35 -7.32
C LYS A 58 14.54 0.93 -7.44
N THR A 59 15.35 0.37 -8.34
CA THR A 59 16.77 0.72 -8.51
C THR A 59 17.02 1.75 -9.63
N PHE A 60 15.97 2.31 -10.24
CA PHE A 60 16.12 3.32 -11.27
C PHE A 60 16.69 4.63 -10.68
N GLY A 61 17.67 5.24 -11.36
CA GLY A 61 18.41 6.40 -10.83
C GLY A 61 19.22 6.04 -9.58
N TYR A 62 19.12 6.85 -8.51
CA TYR A 62 19.69 6.54 -7.20
C TYR A 62 18.82 5.59 -6.36
N GLY A 63 17.64 5.23 -6.88
CA GLY A 63 16.70 4.29 -6.28
C GLY A 63 15.79 4.91 -5.22
N PHE A 64 14.55 4.41 -5.18
CA PHE A 64 13.45 4.96 -4.40
C PHE A 64 12.52 3.85 -3.92
N TYR A 65 11.63 4.18 -2.98
CA TYR A 65 10.55 3.30 -2.58
C TYR A 65 9.25 3.73 -3.23
N ASP A 66 8.70 2.84 -4.03
CA ASP A 66 7.38 2.97 -4.61
C ASP A 66 6.33 2.35 -3.69
N THR A 67 5.10 2.85 -3.76
CA THR A 67 3.99 2.38 -2.93
C THR A 67 2.85 1.89 -3.80
N THR A 68 2.38 0.67 -3.54
CA THR A 68 1.20 0.09 -4.19
C THR A 68 0.14 -0.24 -3.16
N ILE A 69 -1.13 0.06 -3.47
CA ILE A 69 -2.28 -0.32 -2.64
C ILE A 69 -3.06 -1.42 -3.36
N VAL A 70 -3.23 -2.54 -2.68
CA VAL A 70 -3.97 -3.70 -3.20
C VAL A 70 -5.01 -4.17 -2.20
N TYR A 71 -6.14 -4.59 -2.71
CA TYR A 71 -7.21 -5.19 -1.93
C TYR A 71 -7.23 -6.69 -2.18
N TYR A 72 -7.43 -7.46 -1.13
CA TYR A 72 -7.56 -8.91 -1.19
C TYR A 72 -8.93 -9.33 -0.69
N ASP A 73 -9.45 -10.37 -1.31
CA ASP A 73 -10.62 -11.10 -0.87
C ASP A 73 -10.22 -12.56 -0.67
N SER A 74 -10.59 -13.16 0.47
CA SER A 74 -10.18 -14.53 0.79
C SER A 74 -10.66 -15.60 -0.20
N ASP A 75 -11.71 -15.34 -0.98
CA ASP A 75 -12.18 -16.27 -2.03
C ASP A 75 -11.29 -16.23 -3.27
N ILE A 76 -10.56 -15.12 -3.47
CA ILE A 76 -9.65 -14.92 -4.62
C ILE A 76 -8.24 -15.36 -4.25
N GLY A 77 -7.80 -14.96 -3.07
CA GLY A 77 -6.44 -15.21 -2.62
C GLY A 77 -6.02 -14.27 -1.52
N ASP A 78 -4.74 -14.37 -1.19
CA ASP A 78 -4.12 -13.58 -0.15
C ASP A 78 -2.75 -13.07 -0.61
N VAL A 79 -2.11 -12.33 0.28
CA VAL A 79 -0.78 -11.75 0.07
C VAL A 79 0.34 -12.77 -0.10
N TYR A 80 0.12 -14.05 0.21
CA TYR A 80 1.11 -15.12 0.02
C TYR A 80 1.05 -15.68 -1.40
N ASN A 81 -0.14 -15.71 -2.00
CA ASN A 81 -0.36 -16.19 -3.36
C ASN A 81 -0.31 -15.06 -4.41
N ASP A 82 -0.13 -13.81 -3.98
CA ASP A 82 -0.09 -12.59 -4.82
C ASP A 82 -1.33 -12.44 -5.72
N GLN A 83 -2.44 -12.99 -5.28
CA GLN A 83 -3.72 -12.95 -5.99
C GLN A 83 -4.64 -11.94 -5.32
N TYR A 84 -4.53 -10.69 -5.75
CA TYR A 84 -5.35 -9.59 -5.26
C TYR A 84 -6.69 -9.48 -6.02
N LEU A 85 -7.70 -8.94 -5.34
CA LEU A 85 -9.01 -8.59 -5.89
C LEU A 85 -8.87 -7.41 -6.85
N VAL A 86 -8.31 -6.30 -6.38
CA VAL A 86 -8.07 -5.09 -7.17
C VAL A 86 -6.81 -4.35 -6.71
N MET A 87 -6.22 -3.58 -7.62
CA MET A 87 -5.14 -2.64 -7.32
C MET A 87 -5.65 -1.21 -7.47
N ALA A 88 -5.36 -0.34 -6.51
CA ALA A 88 -5.77 1.05 -6.59
C ALA A 88 -4.96 1.81 -7.66
N LYS A 89 -5.62 2.70 -8.41
CA LYS A 89 -5.01 3.59 -9.40
C LYS A 89 -4.53 4.92 -8.81
N ILE A 90 -4.79 5.17 -7.52
CA ILE A 90 -4.39 6.42 -6.86
C ILE A 90 -2.88 6.61 -6.99
N LYS A 91 -2.48 7.82 -7.40
CA LYS A 91 -1.07 8.18 -7.50
C LYS A 91 -0.53 8.46 -6.10
N ILE A 92 0.53 7.76 -5.73
CA ILE A 92 1.19 7.92 -4.44
C ILE A 92 2.59 8.46 -4.72
N GLN A 93 3.02 9.46 -3.94
CA GLN A 93 4.39 9.95 -4.01
C GLN A 93 5.37 8.81 -3.70
N THR A 94 6.53 8.78 -4.38
CA THR A 94 7.63 7.88 -4.03
C THR A 94 8.43 8.46 -2.86
N ILE A 95 9.06 7.59 -2.06
CA ILE A 95 9.98 8.03 -1.00
C ILE A 95 11.40 7.90 -1.53
N GLU A 96 12.11 9.01 -1.61
CA GLU A 96 13.40 9.09 -2.29
C GLU A 96 14.35 10.10 -1.63
N GLY A 97 15.66 9.97 -1.88
CA GLY A 97 16.65 10.89 -1.34
C GLY A 97 18.10 10.52 -1.69
N CYS A 98 18.93 11.54 -1.92
CA CYS A 98 20.35 11.42 -2.18
C CYS A 98 21.20 11.39 -0.91
N ASN A 99 20.58 11.62 0.25
CA ASN A 99 21.17 11.44 1.58
C ASN A 99 20.07 11.09 2.61
N ALA A 100 20.45 10.90 3.88
CA ALA A 100 19.50 10.55 4.94
C ALA A 100 18.49 11.67 5.25
N GLU A 101 18.90 12.93 5.19
CA GLU A 101 18.04 14.09 5.50
C GLU A 101 16.95 14.27 4.44
N GLU A 102 17.31 14.18 3.16
CA GLU A 102 16.37 14.19 2.05
C GLU A 102 15.39 13.02 2.12
N LEU A 103 15.88 11.82 2.45
CA LEU A 103 15.01 10.64 2.57
C LEU A 103 13.99 10.80 3.71
N ASN A 104 14.41 11.37 4.84
CA ASN A 104 13.50 11.68 5.95
C ASN A 104 12.47 12.75 5.55
N SER A 105 12.92 13.84 4.93
CA SER A 105 12.04 14.91 4.44
C SER A 105 11.03 14.41 3.41
N SER A 106 11.46 13.52 2.51
CA SER A 106 10.59 12.84 1.54
C SER A 106 9.57 11.94 2.23
N ALA A 107 9.97 11.19 3.27
CA ALA A 107 9.05 10.38 4.05
C ALA A 107 8.01 11.22 4.82
N ASP A 108 8.38 12.40 5.33
CA ASP A 108 7.45 13.32 5.97
C ASP A 108 6.43 13.90 4.99
N SER A 109 6.87 14.30 3.78
CA SER A 109 5.99 14.71 2.69
C SER A 109 5.03 13.59 2.32
N TRP A 110 5.56 12.38 2.16
CA TRP A 110 4.79 11.19 1.86
C TRP A 110 3.72 10.90 2.93
N LEU A 111 4.05 11.04 4.22
CA LEU A 111 3.08 10.85 5.30
C LEU A 111 1.96 11.90 5.29
N LYS A 112 2.26 13.15 4.94
CA LYS A 112 1.24 14.18 4.75
C LYS A 112 0.29 13.80 3.63
N HIS A 113 0.82 13.38 2.47
CA HIS A 113 0.03 12.88 1.33
C HIS A 113 -0.85 11.69 1.70
N VAL A 114 -0.27 10.74 2.44
CA VAL A 114 -1.01 9.56 2.90
C VAL A 114 -2.16 9.94 3.83
N LYS A 115 -1.93 10.89 4.73
CA LYS A 115 -2.95 11.36 5.66
C LYS A 115 -4.10 12.07 4.93
N SER A 116 -3.79 12.89 3.93
CA SER A 116 -4.80 13.69 3.21
C SER A 116 -5.54 12.92 2.12
N GLU A 117 -4.90 11.94 1.50
CA GLU A 117 -5.46 11.28 0.30
C GLU A 117 -5.58 9.76 0.45
N VAL A 118 -4.52 9.07 0.87
CA VAL A 118 -4.51 7.59 0.88
C VAL A 118 -5.43 7.01 1.95
N ILE A 119 -5.41 7.53 3.17
CA ILE A 119 -6.29 7.04 4.24
C ILE A 119 -7.77 7.28 3.88
N PRO A 120 -8.19 8.50 3.48
CA PRO A 120 -9.56 8.72 3.01
C PRO A 120 -9.96 7.85 1.81
N PHE A 121 -9.06 7.64 0.85
CA PHE A 121 -9.30 6.74 -0.27
C PHE A 121 -9.62 5.32 0.21
N ILE A 122 -8.82 4.80 1.16
CA ILE A 122 -9.03 3.45 1.70
C ILE A 122 -10.35 3.35 2.48
N GLU A 123 -10.69 4.37 3.25
CA GLU A 123 -11.93 4.42 4.03
C GLU A 123 -13.17 4.46 3.13
N ASN A 124 -13.12 5.26 2.05
CA ASN A 124 -14.20 5.33 1.05
C ASN A 124 -14.37 4.04 0.24
N HIS A 125 -13.32 3.21 0.16
CA HIS A 125 -13.34 1.94 -0.55
C HIS A 125 -13.16 0.75 0.40
N SER A 126 -13.81 0.81 1.56
CA SER A 126 -13.71 -0.21 2.61
C SER A 126 -14.66 -1.41 2.44
N THR A 127 -15.45 -1.44 1.35
CA THR A 127 -16.43 -2.50 1.06
C THR A 127 -16.34 -2.96 -0.41
N HIS A 128 -16.78 -4.18 -0.72
CA HIS A 128 -16.85 -4.67 -2.10
C HIS A 128 -17.78 -3.79 -2.93
N LYS A 129 -18.88 -3.32 -2.34
CA LYS A 129 -19.82 -2.41 -2.99
C LYS A 129 -19.16 -1.10 -3.44
N ALA A 130 -18.37 -0.49 -2.56
CA ALA A 130 -17.66 0.74 -2.88
C ALA A 130 -16.58 0.52 -3.97
N ILE A 131 -15.84 -0.59 -3.87
CA ILE A 131 -14.85 -0.98 -4.89
C ILE A 131 -15.51 -1.18 -6.26
N LEU A 132 -16.63 -1.92 -6.31
CA LEU A 132 -17.37 -2.21 -7.54
C LEU A 132 -17.93 -0.96 -8.22
N ALA A 133 -18.35 0.04 -7.43
CA ALA A 133 -18.90 1.28 -7.93
C ALA A 133 -17.82 2.26 -8.44
N SER A 134 -16.55 2.03 -8.13
CA SER A 134 -15.45 2.95 -8.41
C SER A 134 -14.68 2.56 -9.68
N ASN A 135 -14.28 3.57 -10.47
CA ASN A 135 -13.39 3.41 -11.60
C ASN A 135 -11.90 3.56 -11.22
N GLU A 136 -11.60 3.76 -9.94
CA GLU A 136 -10.27 4.01 -9.40
C GLU A 136 -9.44 2.74 -9.16
N PHE A 137 -9.90 1.61 -9.71
CA PHE A 137 -9.24 0.31 -9.56
C PHE A 137 -8.81 -0.29 -10.89
N TYR A 138 -7.63 -0.90 -10.90
CA TYR A 138 -7.20 -1.83 -11.92
C TYR A 138 -7.67 -3.24 -11.55
N ILE A 139 -8.40 -3.86 -12.48
CA ILE A 139 -8.80 -5.26 -12.44
C ILE A 139 -7.96 -5.99 -13.50
N SER A 140 -7.38 -7.14 -13.12
CA SER A 140 -6.64 -7.96 -14.08
C SER A 140 -7.58 -8.49 -15.16
N LYS A 141 -7.30 -8.17 -16.43
CA LYS A 141 -8.11 -8.64 -17.57
C LYS A 141 -8.26 -10.16 -17.63
N ALA A 142 -7.26 -10.90 -17.17
CA ALA A 142 -7.29 -12.36 -17.15
C ALA A 142 -8.35 -12.93 -16.19
N ARG A 143 -8.75 -12.17 -15.17
CA ARG A 143 -9.70 -12.58 -14.12
C ARG A 143 -10.87 -11.61 -13.97
N GLU A 144 -11.10 -10.75 -14.96
CA GLU A 144 -12.06 -9.65 -14.83
C GLU A 144 -13.48 -10.14 -14.51
N ASN A 145 -13.95 -11.16 -15.23
CA ASN A 145 -15.28 -11.74 -14.98
C ASN A 145 -15.40 -12.31 -13.57
N GLU A 146 -14.42 -13.10 -13.13
CA GLU A 146 -14.38 -13.70 -11.79
C GLU A 146 -14.39 -12.64 -10.68
N ILE A 147 -13.53 -11.63 -10.80
CA ILE A 147 -13.44 -10.52 -9.84
C ILE A 147 -14.76 -9.73 -9.78
N ILE A 148 -15.36 -9.42 -10.93
CA ILE A 148 -16.63 -8.69 -10.98
C ILE A 148 -17.78 -9.52 -10.38
N GLU A 149 -17.82 -10.83 -10.61
CA GLU A 149 -18.81 -11.71 -10.00
C GLU A 149 -18.70 -11.73 -8.47
N ILE A 150 -17.47 -11.85 -7.94
CA ILE A 150 -17.22 -11.82 -6.49
C ILE A 150 -17.63 -10.48 -5.90
N LEU A 151 -17.22 -9.37 -6.53
CA LEU A 151 -17.62 -8.03 -6.11
C LEU A 151 -19.15 -7.89 -6.07
N LYS A 152 -19.86 -8.29 -7.12
CA LYS A 152 -21.34 -8.24 -7.17
C LYS A 152 -21.99 -9.08 -6.07
N LYS A 153 -21.54 -10.33 -5.92
CA LYS A 153 -22.06 -11.28 -4.92
C LYS A 153 -21.87 -10.77 -3.49
N LYS A 154 -20.70 -10.21 -3.17
CA LYS A 154 -20.37 -9.73 -1.82
C LYS A 154 -20.93 -8.34 -1.52
N SER A 155 -21.09 -7.49 -2.54
CA SER A 155 -21.77 -6.18 -2.40
C SER A 155 -23.20 -6.28 -1.87
N MET A 156 -23.88 -7.42 -2.04
CA MET A 156 -25.22 -7.66 -1.50
C MET A 156 -25.21 -8.01 0.00
N LYS A 157 -24.04 -8.36 0.55
CA LYS A 157 -23.84 -8.71 1.96
C LYS A 157 -23.33 -7.53 2.80
N ASP A 158 -22.74 -6.52 2.15
CA ASP A 158 -22.35 -5.24 2.73
C ASP A 158 -23.64 -4.45 3.05
N LYS A 159 -24.17 -4.63 4.26
CA LYS A 159 -25.34 -3.89 4.77
C LYS A 159 -24.95 -2.53 5.32
#